data_AF-A0AAV8V6S6-F1
#
_entry.id   AF-A0AAV8V6S6-F1
#
_cell.length_a   1.000
_cell.length_b   1.000
_cell.length_c   1.000
_cell.angle_alpha   90.00
_cell.angle_beta   90.00
_cell.angle_gamma   90.00
#
_symmetry.space_group_name_H-M   'P 1'
#
loop_
_entity.id
_entity.type
_entity.pdbx_description
1 polymer ?
#
loop_
_entity_poly.entity_id
_entity_poly.type
_entity_poly.pdbx_seq_one_letter_code
_entity_poly.pdbx_strand_id
1 'polypeptide(L)'
;NFVANESMNIIPSTTEQANLLLNVQEVFEQVKLLTKDEAHSTNTSVSEDIQLMVKRAEYTLDLLQQITLLRLSCDGNSICSLDARPAIRVLANKGKEDLNNCTLTATEDIDVSSEQLANTTNAAIDRSQVLLDDLAACSKKVGLAVISCYKGIIATEVVPVKHILLGAIEAHKAAHLKALDIRKQASMCVDEIVGRYKTLLEKELENALRCNL
;
A
#
# COMPACT_ATOMS: atom_id res chain seq x y z
N ASN A 1 -2.79 59.79 -40.54
CA ASN A 1 -3.38 58.59 -39.90
C ASN A 1 -2.30 57.85 -39.14
N PHE A 2 -2.03 58.29 -37.91
CA PHE A 2 -1.26 57.51 -36.95
C PHE A 2 -2.21 56.44 -36.39
N VAL A 3 -2.04 55.19 -36.83
CA VAL A 3 -2.60 54.05 -36.11
C VAL A 3 -1.62 53.77 -34.98
N ALA A 4 -2.00 54.15 -33.77
CA ALA A 4 -1.32 53.73 -32.56
C ALA A 4 -1.42 52.20 -32.51
N ASN A 5 -0.29 51.54 -32.75
CA ASN A 5 -0.17 50.12 -32.54
C ASN A 5 -0.24 49.91 -31.02
N GLU A 6 -1.39 49.44 -30.55
CA GLU A 6 -1.56 49.00 -29.16
C GLU A 6 -0.45 48.00 -28.87
N SER A 7 0.52 48.42 -28.06
CA SER A 7 1.53 47.54 -27.53
C SER A 7 0.81 46.46 -26.73
N MET A 8 0.65 45.27 -27.32
CA MET A 8 0.36 44.05 -26.57
C MET A 8 1.40 44.01 -25.45
N ASN A 9 0.94 44.20 -24.23
CA ASN A 9 1.80 44.15 -23.07
C ASN A 9 2.21 42.68 -22.92
N ILE A 10 3.35 42.31 -23.51
CA ILE A 10 3.88 40.93 -23.51
C ILE A 10 4.23 40.46 -22.09
N ILE A 11 4.29 41.40 -21.14
CA ILE A 11 4.58 41.15 -19.74
C ILE A 11 3.23 40.93 -19.02
N PRO A 12 2.95 39.72 -18.50
CA PRO A 12 1.74 39.46 -17.75
C PRO A 12 1.65 40.39 -16.54
N SER A 13 0.45 40.88 -16.25
CA SER A 13 0.17 41.69 -15.08
C SER A 13 0.48 40.94 -13.77
N THR A 14 0.71 41.68 -12.69
CA THR A 14 0.91 41.09 -11.36
C THR A 14 -0.28 40.23 -10.92
N THR A 15 -1.50 40.59 -11.32
CA THR A 15 -2.70 39.78 -11.06
C THR A 15 -2.69 38.46 -11.84
N GLU A 16 -2.29 38.48 -13.12
CA GLU A 16 -2.16 37.25 -13.92
C GLU A 16 -1.06 36.33 -13.39
N GLN A 17 0.06 36.90 -12.94
CA GLN A 17 1.14 36.14 -12.31
C GLN A 17 0.70 35.52 -10.98
N ALA A 18 -0.01 36.27 -10.13
CA ALA A 18 -0.53 35.75 -8.86
C ALA A 18 -1.58 34.66 -9.07
N ASN A 19 -2.50 34.83 -10.03
CA ASN A 19 -3.51 33.83 -10.37
C ASN A 19 -2.89 32.53 -10.90
N LEU A 20 -1.85 32.62 -11.73
CA LEU A 20 -1.12 31.44 -12.20
C LEU A 20 -0.48 30.67 -11.04
N LEU A 21 0.17 31.37 -10.11
CA LEU A 21 0.81 30.73 -8.95
C LEU A 21 -0.21 30.05 -8.03
N LEU A 22 -1.37 30.69 -7.79
CA LEU A 22 -2.46 30.10 -7.02
C LEU A 22 -3.01 28.84 -7.70
N ASN A 23 -3.25 28.87 -9.01
CA ASN A 23 -3.74 27.71 -9.75
C ASN A 23 -2.74 26.55 -9.72
N VAL A 24 -1.45 26.84 -9.87
CA VAL A 24 -0.40 25.81 -9.79
C VAL A 24 -0.31 25.22 -8.38
N GLN A 25 -0.40 26.06 -7.35
CA GLN A 25 -0.44 25.61 -5.95
C GLN A 25 -1.64 24.69 -5.68
N GLU A 26 -2.82 25.05 -6.17
CA GLU A 26 -4.04 24.24 -6.01
C GLU A 26 -3.87 22.86 -6.67
N VAL A 27 -3.32 22.80 -7.88
CA VAL A 27 -3.03 21.53 -8.57
C VAL A 27 -2.05 20.67 -7.79
N PHE A 28 -1.01 21.25 -7.19
CA PHE A 28 -0.07 20.50 -6.35
C PHE A 28 -0.73 19.92 -5.11
N GLU A 29 -1.59 20.68 -4.43
CA GLU A 29 -2.30 20.21 -3.24
C GLU A 29 -3.33 19.12 -3.60
N GLN A 30 -4.02 19.24 -4.74
CA GLN A 30 -4.93 18.21 -5.24
C GLN A 30 -4.18 16.91 -5.57
N VAL A 31 -3.04 16.98 -6.26
CA VAL A 31 -2.22 15.80 -6.57
C VAL A 31 -1.74 15.12 -5.29
N LYS A 32 -1.34 15.90 -4.28
CA LYS A 32 -0.95 15.39 -2.96
C LYS A 32 -2.08 14.63 -2.27
N LEU A 33 -3.27 15.22 -2.24
CA LEU A 33 -4.44 14.57 -1.64
C LEU A 33 -4.77 13.28 -2.36
N LEU A 34 -4.86 13.31 -3.69
CA LEU A 34 -5.14 12.13 -4.51
C LEU A 34 -4.12 11.01 -4.28
N THR A 35 -2.82 11.35 -4.28
CA THR A 35 -1.74 10.37 -4.08
C THR A 35 -1.82 9.72 -2.70
N LYS A 36 -2.13 10.49 -1.65
CA LYS A 36 -2.26 9.97 -0.29
C LYS A 36 -3.52 9.13 -0.12
N ASP A 37 -4.65 9.61 -0.64
CA ASP A 37 -5.94 8.94 -0.53
C ASP A 37 -5.95 7.64 -1.35
N GLU A 38 -5.39 7.65 -2.56
CA GLU A 38 -5.27 6.46 -3.41
C GLU A 38 -4.37 5.40 -2.77
N ALA A 39 -3.21 5.81 -2.25
CA ALA A 39 -2.29 4.92 -1.55
C ALA A 39 -2.94 4.31 -0.29
N HIS A 40 -3.61 5.14 0.51
CA HIS A 40 -4.31 4.68 1.70
C HIS A 40 -5.46 3.72 1.37
N SER A 41 -6.24 4.03 0.34
CA SER A 41 -7.34 3.17 -0.14
C SER A 41 -6.81 1.82 -0.64
N THR A 42 -5.71 1.82 -1.38
CA THR A 42 -5.07 0.59 -1.88
C THR A 42 -4.56 -0.28 -0.73
N ASN A 43 -3.84 0.32 0.22
CA ASN A 43 -3.30 -0.40 1.38
C ASN A 43 -4.41 -0.99 2.25
N THR A 44 -5.47 -0.21 2.48
CA THR A 44 -6.67 -0.67 3.20
C THR A 44 -7.32 -1.85 2.48
N SER A 45 -7.58 -1.73 1.17
CA SER A 45 -8.20 -2.80 0.38
C SER A 45 -7.35 -4.08 0.39
N VAL A 46 -6.02 -3.97 0.27
CA VAL A 46 -5.13 -5.13 0.33
C VAL A 46 -5.11 -5.77 1.72
N SER A 47 -5.09 -4.96 2.78
CA SER A 47 -5.16 -5.45 4.16
C SER A 47 -6.46 -6.20 4.43
N GLU A 48 -7.60 -5.66 4.01
CA GLU A 48 -8.92 -6.29 4.12
C GLU A 48 -8.99 -7.61 3.34
N ASP A 49 -8.46 -7.64 2.11
CA ASP A 49 -8.36 -8.86 1.30
C ASP A 49 -7.58 -9.96 2.04
N ILE A 50 -6.43 -9.60 2.64
CA ILE A 50 -5.57 -10.54 3.38
C ILE A 50 -6.28 -11.08 4.62
N GLN A 51 -6.91 -10.19 5.41
CA GLN A 51 -7.68 -10.60 6.59
C GLN A 51 -8.81 -11.55 6.21
N LEU A 52 -9.50 -11.29 5.10
CA LEU A 52 -10.56 -12.15 4.60
C LEU A 52 -10.02 -13.52 4.15
N MET A 53 -8.88 -13.55 3.47
CA MET A 53 -8.21 -14.80 3.07
C MET A 53 -7.84 -15.65 4.28
N VAL A 54 -7.21 -15.05 5.29
CA VAL A 54 -6.82 -15.75 6.52
C VAL A 54 -8.03 -16.25 7.29
N LYS A 55 -9.07 -15.43 7.45
CA LYS A 55 -10.31 -15.86 8.11
C LYS A 55 -10.97 -17.05 7.41
N ARG A 56 -10.97 -17.06 6.06
CA ARG A 56 -11.48 -18.21 5.28
C ARG A 56 -10.62 -19.47 5.49
N ALA A 57 -9.30 -19.31 5.59
CA ALA A 57 -8.39 -20.41 5.87
C ALA A 57 -8.58 -20.97 7.30
N GLU A 58 -8.81 -20.12 8.30
CA GLU A 58 -9.14 -20.55 9.67
C GLU A 58 -10.42 -21.38 9.70
N TYR A 59 -11.48 -20.94 9.00
CA TYR A 59 -12.71 -21.74 8.85
C TYR A 59 -12.45 -23.08 8.16
N THR A 60 -11.55 -23.11 7.18
CA THR A 60 -11.17 -24.35 6.48
C THR A 60 -10.47 -25.32 7.43
N LEU A 61 -9.54 -24.84 8.25
CA LEU A 61 -8.88 -25.65 9.28
C LEU A 61 -9.87 -26.18 10.33
N ASP A 62 -10.85 -25.35 10.74
CA ASP A 62 -11.92 -25.77 11.64
C ASP A 62 -12.78 -26.89 11.05
N LEU A 63 -13.15 -26.78 9.77
CA LEU A 63 -13.88 -27.83 9.08
C LEU A 63 -13.07 -29.12 8.99
N LEU A 64 -11.79 -29.03 8.61
CA LEU A 64 -10.89 -30.18 8.53
C LEU A 64 -10.76 -30.87 9.88
N GLN A 65 -10.59 -30.11 10.96
CA GLN A 65 -10.55 -30.64 12.32
C GLN A 65 -11.85 -31.37 12.66
N GLN A 66 -13.02 -30.75 12.42
CA GLN A 66 -14.32 -31.33 12.74
C GLN A 66 -14.58 -32.63 11.97
N ILE A 67 -14.30 -32.64 10.66
CA ILE A 67 -14.46 -33.83 9.82
C ILE A 67 -13.54 -34.96 10.31
N THR A 68 -12.30 -34.63 10.65
CA THR A 68 -11.31 -35.60 11.14
C THR A 68 -11.75 -36.21 12.49
N LEU A 69 -12.23 -35.37 13.42
CA LEU A 69 -12.77 -35.83 14.70
C LEU A 69 -14.07 -36.65 14.56
N LEU A 70 -14.92 -36.28 13.61
CA LEU A 70 -16.14 -37.04 13.30
C LEU A 70 -15.78 -38.44 12.81
N ARG A 71 -14.82 -38.54 11.88
CA ARG A 71 -14.36 -39.82 11.33
C ARG A 71 -13.78 -40.72 12.41
N LEU A 72 -12.97 -40.20 13.33
CA LEU A 72 -12.50 -40.95 14.50
C LEU A 72 -13.62 -41.47 15.40
N SER A 73 -14.76 -40.78 15.45
CA SER A 73 -15.89 -41.19 16.29
C SER A 73 -16.71 -42.32 15.65
N CYS A 74 -16.58 -42.54 14.34
CA CYS A 74 -17.29 -43.58 13.61
C CYS A 74 -16.62 -44.97 13.71
N ASP A 75 -15.31 -45.05 13.95
CA ASP A 75 -14.51 -46.28 13.81
C ASP A 75 -14.20 -47.04 15.12
N GLY A 76 -14.97 -46.83 16.20
CA GLY A 76 -14.89 -47.63 17.43
C GLY A 76 -13.79 -47.22 18.42
N ASN A 77 -14.09 -47.36 19.72
CA ASN A 77 -13.28 -46.90 20.86
C ASN A 77 -11.98 -47.70 21.07
N SER A 78 -10.92 -47.42 20.31
CA SER A 78 -9.57 -47.84 20.69
C SER A 78 -8.86 -46.78 21.54
N ILE A 79 -7.84 -47.19 22.30
CA ILE A 79 -6.95 -46.29 23.05
C ILE A 79 -6.29 -45.26 22.11
N CYS A 80 -5.94 -45.63 20.88
CA CYS A 80 -5.33 -44.69 19.93
C CYS A 80 -6.30 -43.57 19.48
N SER A 81 -7.62 -43.81 19.50
CA SER A 81 -8.62 -42.77 19.22
C SER A 81 -8.72 -41.73 20.34
N LEU A 82 -8.37 -42.09 21.58
CA LEU A 82 -8.33 -41.17 22.73
C LEU A 82 -7.13 -40.22 22.65
N ASP A 83 -5.97 -40.72 22.24
CA ASP A 83 -4.74 -39.92 22.11
C ASP A 83 -4.72 -39.03 20.85
N ALA A 84 -5.39 -39.45 19.77
CA ALA A 84 -5.42 -38.69 18.51
C ALA A 84 -6.30 -37.43 18.58
N ARG A 85 -7.41 -37.45 19.35
CA ARG A 85 -8.33 -36.30 19.51
C ARG A 85 -7.63 -35.02 20.00
N PRO A 86 -6.84 -35.04 21.10
CA PRO A 86 -6.12 -33.85 21.54
C PRO A 86 -5.03 -33.45 20.53
N ALA A 87 -4.33 -34.40 19.90
CA ALA A 87 -3.33 -34.10 18.88
C ALA A 87 -3.91 -33.34 17.68
N ILE A 88 -5.07 -33.78 17.17
CA ILE A 88 -5.81 -33.12 16.08
C ILE A 88 -6.19 -31.68 16.45
N ARG A 89 -6.66 -31.45 17.69
CA ARG A 89 -6.99 -30.10 18.18
C ARG A 89 -5.76 -29.20 18.25
N VAL A 90 -4.65 -29.72 18.76
CA VAL A 90 -3.37 -28.99 18.84
C VAL A 90 -2.88 -28.62 17.44
N LEU A 91 -2.94 -29.55 16.48
CA LEU A 91 -2.57 -29.28 15.09
C LEU A 91 -3.42 -28.18 14.46
N ALA A 92 -4.74 -28.24 14.62
CA ALA A 92 -5.64 -27.22 14.08
C ALA A 92 -5.36 -25.83 14.69
N ASN A 93 -5.19 -25.75 16.01
CA ASN A 93 -4.86 -24.50 16.69
C ASN A 93 -3.52 -23.92 16.23
N LYS A 94 -2.50 -24.76 16.11
CA LYS A 94 -1.19 -24.34 15.60
C LYS A 94 -1.27 -23.83 14.16
N GLY A 95 -2.12 -24.44 13.33
CA GLY A 95 -2.39 -23.95 11.99
C GLY A 95 -3.00 -22.55 11.97
N LYS A 96 -3.91 -22.25 12.91
CA LYS A 96 -4.47 -20.88 13.05
C LYS A 96 -3.43 -19.88 13.54
N GLU A 97 -2.57 -20.27 14.47
CA GLU A 97 -1.44 -19.44 14.92
C GLU A 97 -0.50 -19.12 13.74
N ASP A 98 -0.14 -20.13 12.94
CA ASP A 98 0.70 -19.94 11.76
C ASP A 98 -0.01 -19.04 10.71
N LEU A 99 -1.32 -19.18 10.51
CA LEU A 99 -2.09 -18.31 9.60
C LEU A 99 -2.06 -16.84 10.06
N ASN A 100 -2.11 -16.59 11.36
CA ASN A 100 -2.00 -15.23 11.90
C ASN A 100 -0.63 -14.60 11.62
N ASN A 101 0.43 -15.42 11.59
CA ASN A 101 1.77 -14.92 11.21
C ASN A 101 1.82 -14.45 9.75
N CYS A 102 1.07 -15.06 8.82
CA CYS A 102 0.97 -14.56 7.45
C CYS A 102 0.37 -13.14 7.41
N THR A 103 -0.65 -12.86 8.23
CA THR A 103 -1.24 -11.53 8.34
C THR A 103 -0.24 -10.52 8.89
N LEU A 104 0.46 -10.87 9.97
CA LEU A 104 1.42 -9.98 10.62
C LEU A 104 2.53 -9.53 9.66
N THR A 105 3.17 -10.48 8.96
CA THR A 105 4.21 -10.16 7.98
C THR A 105 3.68 -9.28 6.85
N ALA A 106 2.47 -9.55 6.36
CA ALA A 106 1.89 -8.75 5.30
C ALA A 106 1.51 -7.33 5.76
N THR A 107 1.03 -7.17 7.00
CA THR A 107 0.75 -5.85 7.59
C THR A 107 2.04 -5.04 7.76
N GLU A 108 3.10 -5.65 8.28
CA GLU A 108 4.41 -5.00 8.41
C GLU A 108 4.94 -4.51 7.06
N ASP A 109 4.85 -5.34 6.01
CA ASP A 109 5.28 -4.97 4.67
C ASP A 109 4.46 -3.81 4.07
N ILE A 110 3.14 -3.78 4.32
CA ILE A 110 2.25 -2.68 3.91
C ILE A 110 2.66 -1.39 4.62
N ASP A 111 2.90 -1.44 5.94
CA ASP A 111 3.26 -0.28 6.74
C ASP A 111 4.59 0.32 6.28
N VAL A 112 5.61 -0.52 6.04
CA VAL A 112 6.91 -0.09 5.51
C VAL A 112 6.75 0.53 4.12
N SER A 113 5.98 -0.09 3.22
CA SER A 113 5.74 0.46 1.88
C SER A 113 4.99 1.80 1.92
N SER A 114 4.02 1.92 2.84
CA SER A 114 3.23 3.13 3.06
C SER A 114 4.09 4.29 3.57
N GLU A 115 4.95 4.02 4.56
CA GLU A 115 5.88 5.01 5.11
C GLU A 115 6.86 5.52 4.06
N GLN A 116 7.45 4.62 3.26
CA GLN A 116 8.37 4.99 2.19
C GLN A 116 7.70 5.89 1.13
N LEU A 117 6.48 5.55 0.74
CA LEU A 117 5.70 6.34 -0.20
C LEU A 117 5.35 7.72 0.37
N ALA A 118 4.92 7.77 1.64
CA ALA A 118 4.60 9.02 2.32
C ALA A 118 5.83 9.94 2.39
N ASN A 119 7.00 9.40 2.76
CA ASN A 119 8.25 10.15 2.83
C ASN A 119 8.65 10.72 1.47
N THR A 120 8.60 9.90 0.41
CA THR A 120 8.94 10.34 -0.95
C THR A 120 7.98 11.41 -1.47
N THR A 121 6.67 11.21 -1.23
CA THR A 121 5.62 12.14 -1.65
C THR A 121 5.75 13.46 -0.90
N ASN A 122 5.93 13.44 0.42
CA ASN A 122 6.12 14.65 1.24
C ASN A 122 7.36 15.43 0.79
N ALA A 123 8.49 14.76 0.54
CA ALA A 123 9.70 15.43 0.06
C ALA A 123 9.49 16.14 -1.30
N ALA A 124 8.75 15.51 -2.22
CA ALA A 124 8.42 16.12 -3.51
C ALA A 124 7.49 17.33 -3.36
N ILE A 125 6.52 17.26 -2.46
CA ILE A 125 5.61 18.36 -2.14
C ILE A 125 6.36 19.52 -1.51
N ASP A 126 7.16 19.26 -0.48
CA ASP A 126 7.92 20.28 0.23
C ASP A 126 8.83 21.05 -0.74
N ARG A 127 9.49 20.33 -1.65
CA ARG A 127 10.34 20.97 -2.67
C ARG A 127 9.54 21.80 -3.67
N SER A 128 8.35 21.34 -4.03
CA SER A 128 7.44 22.07 -4.92
C SER A 128 6.88 23.32 -4.24
N GLN A 129 6.60 23.26 -2.94
CA GLN A 129 6.15 24.40 -2.16
C GLN A 129 7.23 25.48 -2.06
N VAL A 130 8.49 25.11 -1.83
CA VAL A 130 9.62 26.06 -1.84
C VAL A 130 9.71 26.81 -3.17
N LEU A 131 9.55 26.11 -4.31
CA LEU A 131 9.52 26.75 -5.62
C LEU A 131 8.38 27.79 -5.71
N LEU A 132 7.18 27.45 -5.24
CA LEU A 132 6.04 28.37 -5.27
C LEU A 132 6.28 29.59 -4.38
N ASP A 133 6.85 29.39 -3.20
CA ASP A 133 7.18 30.47 -2.26
C ASP A 133 8.22 31.42 -2.87
N ASP A 134 9.24 30.88 -3.55
CA ASP A 134 10.25 31.68 -4.25
C ASP A 134 9.63 32.47 -5.42
N LEU A 135 8.74 31.84 -6.20
CA LEU A 135 8.01 32.50 -7.29
C LEU A 135 7.07 33.61 -6.77
N ALA A 136 6.43 33.39 -5.61
CA ALA A 136 5.60 34.38 -4.94
C ALA A 136 6.45 35.51 -4.32
N ALA A 137 7.68 35.24 -3.91
CA ALA A 137 8.62 36.28 -3.49
C ALA A 137 9.09 37.11 -4.69
N CYS A 138 9.29 36.50 -5.87
CA CYS A 138 9.60 37.24 -7.09
C CYS A 138 8.48 38.20 -7.48
N SER A 139 7.20 37.80 -7.40
CA SER A 139 6.05 38.63 -7.84
C SER A 139 5.96 39.97 -7.11
N LYS A 140 6.54 40.08 -5.92
CA LYS A 140 6.58 41.29 -5.08
C LYS A 140 7.67 42.28 -5.53
N LYS A 141 8.56 41.90 -6.45
CA LYS A 141 9.63 42.77 -6.97
C LYS A 141 9.11 43.74 -8.03
N VAL A 142 9.77 44.88 -8.18
CA VAL A 142 9.35 45.94 -9.11
C VAL A 142 10.23 46.01 -10.36
N GLY A 143 9.61 46.38 -11.49
CA GLY A 143 10.31 46.60 -12.77
C GLY A 143 11.03 45.35 -13.29
N LEU A 144 12.21 45.55 -13.90
CA LEU A 144 12.99 44.46 -14.50
C LEU A 144 13.54 43.45 -13.47
N ALA A 145 13.57 43.79 -12.19
CA ALA A 145 14.01 42.89 -11.13
C ALA A 145 13.08 41.68 -10.98
N VAL A 146 11.78 41.84 -11.29
CA VAL A 146 10.80 40.73 -11.29
C VAL A 146 11.17 39.70 -12.36
N ILE A 147 11.49 40.16 -13.57
CA ILE A 147 11.82 39.31 -14.73
C ILE A 147 13.12 38.55 -14.48
N SER A 148 14.14 39.25 -13.97
CA SER A 148 15.42 38.63 -13.63
C SER A 148 15.25 37.56 -12.54
N CYS A 149 14.43 37.82 -11.53
CA CYS A 149 14.12 36.88 -10.46
C CYS A 149 13.45 35.61 -10.99
N TYR A 150 12.38 35.75 -11.79
CA TYR A 150 11.70 34.61 -12.41
C TYR A 150 12.62 33.80 -13.32
N LYS A 151 13.42 34.47 -14.16
CA LYS A 151 14.41 33.77 -15.00
C LYS A 151 15.40 32.96 -14.16
N GLY A 152 15.86 33.51 -13.04
CA GLY A 152 16.75 32.82 -12.11
C GLY A 152 16.12 31.54 -11.57
N ILE A 153 14.94 31.64 -10.97
CA ILE A 153 14.22 30.49 -10.42
C ILE A 153 13.92 29.45 -11.50
N ILE A 154 13.42 29.88 -12.66
CA ILE A 154 13.08 28.96 -13.75
C ILE A 154 14.32 28.18 -14.20
N ALA A 155 15.46 28.86 -14.30
CA ALA A 155 16.71 28.24 -14.72
C ALA A 155 17.26 27.25 -13.69
N THR A 156 17.05 27.48 -12.39
CA THR A 156 17.66 26.65 -11.33
C THR A 156 16.72 25.61 -10.72
N GLU A 157 15.43 25.92 -10.58
CA GLU A 157 14.51 25.14 -9.73
C GLU A 157 13.54 24.25 -10.53
N VAL A 158 13.16 24.63 -11.75
CA VAL A 158 12.13 23.91 -12.52
C VAL A 158 12.57 22.49 -12.85
N VAL A 159 13.82 22.31 -13.28
CA VAL A 159 14.33 20.97 -13.64
C VAL A 159 14.43 20.06 -12.40
N PRO A 160 15.00 20.49 -11.26
CA PRO A 160 14.98 19.69 -10.03
C PRO A 160 13.58 19.34 -9.54
N VAL A 161 12.64 20.29 -9.53
CA VAL A 161 11.25 20.04 -9.09
C VAL A 161 10.55 19.05 -10.02
N LYS A 162 10.76 19.17 -11.33
CA LYS A 162 10.26 18.17 -12.27
C LYS A 162 10.77 16.76 -11.95
N HIS A 163 12.08 16.62 -11.67
CA HIS A 163 12.66 15.31 -11.37
C HIS A 163 12.11 14.71 -10.09
N ILE A 164 11.96 15.50 -9.01
CA ILE A 164 11.46 14.97 -7.74
C ILE A 164 9.97 14.57 -7.83
N LEU A 165 9.17 15.32 -8.58
CA LEU A 165 7.77 14.99 -8.84
C LEU A 165 7.63 13.71 -9.67
N LEU A 166 8.44 13.56 -10.72
CA LEU A 166 8.47 12.32 -11.50
C LEU A 166 8.89 11.13 -10.64
N GLY A 167 9.89 11.30 -9.77
CA GLY A 167 10.30 10.27 -8.80
C GLY A 167 9.17 9.88 -7.83
N ALA A 168 8.38 10.84 -7.35
CA ALA A 168 7.22 10.55 -6.51
C ALA A 168 6.13 9.75 -7.26
N ILE A 169 5.87 10.08 -8.53
CA ILE A 169 4.94 9.32 -9.38
C ILE A 169 5.43 7.88 -9.60
N GLU A 170 6.73 7.71 -9.87
CA GLU A 170 7.34 6.38 -10.03
C GLU A 170 7.29 5.57 -8.73
N ALA A 171 7.55 6.20 -7.59
CA ALA A 171 7.43 5.58 -6.27
C ALA A 171 5.98 5.17 -5.97
N HIS A 172 5.00 6.00 -6.32
CA HIS A 172 3.58 5.68 -6.18
C HIS A 172 3.20 4.44 -7.00
N LYS A 173 3.60 4.40 -8.27
CA LYS A 173 3.41 3.22 -9.13
C LYS A 173 4.08 1.97 -8.54
N ALA A 174 5.31 2.10 -8.03
CA ALA A 174 6.04 1.00 -7.42
C ALA A 174 5.34 0.48 -6.16
N ALA A 175 4.79 1.38 -5.32
CA ALA A 175 4.04 1.04 -4.13
C ALA A 175 2.75 0.25 -4.47
N HIS A 176 2.01 0.62 -5.51
CA HIS A 176 0.87 -0.17 -5.98
C HIS A 176 1.27 -1.59 -6.37
N LEU A 177 2.35 -1.74 -7.15
CA LEU A 177 2.84 -3.05 -7.54
C LEU A 177 3.31 -3.86 -6.33
N LYS A 178 3.94 -3.21 -5.35
CA LYS A 178 4.37 -3.83 -4.09
C LYS A 178 3.17 -4.30 -3.26
N ALA A 179 2.10 -3.52 -3.17
CA ALA A 179 0.87 -3.92 -2.48
C ALA A 179 0.24 -5.18 -3.11
N LEU A 180 0.24 -5.29 -4.45
CA LEU A 180 -0.21 -6.50 -5.14
C LEU A 180 0.70 -7.70 -4.88
N ASP A 181 2.01 -7.48 -4.81
CA ASP A 181 2.99 -8.52 -4.49
C ASP A 181 2.82 -9.01 -3.04
N ILE A 182 2.62 -8.11 -2.07
CA ILE A 182 2.32 -8.45 -0.68
C ILE A 182 1.07 -9.33 -0.59
N ARG A 183 -0.02 -8.96 -1.28
CA ARG A 183 -1.24 -9.78 -1.33
C ARG A 183 -0.96 -11.18 -1.87
N LYS A 184 -0.14 -11.28 -2.93
CA LYS A 184 0.24 -12.56 -3.54
C LYS A 184 1.05 -13.41 -2.56
N GLN A 185 2.03 -12.83 -1.88
CA GLN A 185 2.84 -13.53 -0.88
C GLN A 185 1.99 -14.02 0.29
N ALA A 186 1.07 -13.20 0.79
CA ALA A 186 0.11 -13.60 1.81
C ALA A 186 -0.76 -14.78 1.36
N SER A 187 -1.29 -14.75 0.13
CA SER A 187 -2.04 -15.88 -0.45
C SER A 187 -1.22 -17.16 -0.50
N MET A 188 0.05 -17.09 -0.94
CA MET A 188 0.94 -18.25 -0.98
C MET A 188 1.21 -18.82 0.41
N CYS A 189 1.45 -17.95 1.40
CA CYS A 189 1.64 -18.31 2.80
C CYS A 189 0.41 -19.05 3.35
N VAL A 190 -0.79 -18.51 3.09
CA VAL A 190 -2.07 -19.14 3.48
C VAL A 190 -2.23 -20.52 2.84
N ASP A 191 -2.01 -20.65 1.54
CA ASP A 191 -2.14 -21.92 0.81
C ASP A 191 -1.16 -22.99 1.34
N GLU A 192 0.09 -22.59 1.62
CA GLU A 192 1.10 -23.48 2.19
C GLU A 192 0.69 -24.01 3.57
N ILE A 193 0.21 -23.13 4.45
CA ILE A 193 -0.22 -23.50 5.80
C ILE A 193 -1.43 -24.42 5.75
N VAL A 194 -2.47 -24.08 4.98
CA VAL A 194 -3.66 -24.93 4.84
C VAL A 194 -3.27 -26.30 4.28
N GLY A 195 -2.43 -26.35 3.25
CA GLY A 195 -1.94 -27.60 2.66
C GLY A 195 -1.16 -28.46 3.65
N ARG A 196 -0.25 -27.84 4.42
CA ARG A 196 0.54 -28.51 5.45
C ARG A 196 -0.33 -29.11 6.55
N TYR A 197 -1.23 -28.33 7.14
CA TYR A 197 -2.06 -28.79 8.25
C TYR A 197 -3.12 -29.79 7.82
N LYS A 198 -3.65 -29.68 6.61
CA LYS A 198 -4.47 -30.75 6.01
C LYS A 198 -3.71 -32.08 6.01
N THR A 199 -2.49 -32.09 5.48
CA THR A 199 -1.65 -33.30 5.40
C THR A 199 -1.33 -33.87 6.78
N LEU A 200 -1.03 -33.01 7.77
CA LEU A 200 -0.77 -33.45 9.15
C LEU A 200 -2.02 -34.06 9.80
N LEU A 201 -3.18 -33.45 9.62
CA LEU A 201 -4.45 -33.96 10.14
C LEU A 201 -4.83 -35.31 9.50
N GLU A 202 -4.65 -35.45 8.19
CA GLU A 202 -4.87 -36.71 7.46
C GLU A 202 -3.95 -37.82 7.99
N LYS A 203 -2.68 -37.52 8.23
CA LYS A 203 -1.71 -38.48 8.78
C LYS A 203 -2.08 -38.93 10.19
N GLU A 204 -2.45 -38.00 11.08
CA GLU A 204 -2.87 -38.36 12.44
C GLU A 204 -4.15 -39.20 12.45
N LEU A 205 -5.09 -38.87 11.56
CA LEU A 205 -6.28 -39.69 11.35
C LEU A 205 -5.91 -41.10 10.89
N GLU A 206 -5.08 -41.26 9.86
CA GLU A 206 -4.66 -42.58 9.36
C GLU A 206 -3.95 -43.41 10.44
N ASN A 207 -3.07 -42.80 11.23
CA ASN A 207 -2.39 -43.48 12.33
C ASN A 207 -3.38 -44.02 13.35
N ALA A 208 -4.35 -43.19 13.75
CA ALA A 208 -5.38 -43.56 14.72
C ALA A 208 -6.31 -44.66 14.19
N LEU A 209 -6.66 -44.63 12.90
CA LEU A 209 -7.51 -45.65 12.28
C LEU A 209 -6.78 -46.99 12.11
N ARG A 210 -5.47 -47.00 11.81
CA ARG A 210 -4.68 -48.24 11.71
C ARG A 210 -4.55 -48.97 13.04
N CYS A 211 -4.59 -48.27 14.17
CA CYS A 211 -4.65 -48.89 15.49
C CYS A 211 -5.97 -49.64 15.78
N ASN A 212 -7.02 -49.42 14.99
CA ASN A 212 -8.32 -50.09 15.16
C ASN A 212 -8.42 -51.42 14.41
N LEU A 213 -7.42 -51.75 13.58
CA LEU A 213 -7.27 -53.00 12.82
C LEU A 213 -6.33 -53.96 13.54
#